data_AF-A0A524MBZ9-F1
#
_entry.id   AF-A0A524MBZ9-F1
#
_cell.length_a   1.000
_cell.length_b   1.000
_cell.length_c   1.000
_cell.angle_alpha   90.00
_cell.angle_beta   90.00
_cell.angle_gamma   90.00
#
_symmetry.space_group_name_H-M   'P 1'
#
loop_
_entity.id
_entity.type
_entity.pdbx_description
1 polymer ?
#
loop_
_entity_poly.entity_id
_entity_poly.type
_entity_poly.pdbx_seq_one_letter_code
_entity_poly.pdbx_strand_id
1 'polypeptide(L)'
;MKVKLFVEPREKAREDVLLESTVPLDMKLFKQWQKTWISNKEFKKWMKDKWPTDVLGELRQGKILTSALRDPGEDMSLKGSLFAYRSFVAASTGAKIKLPMVLFAQIKKTIGLEYFQSTMNLDAEQESFVKDALKDDPWAPISVWHPQPVDRRHEIAVSDVLPHAIKYAKALFEQNLKEGNWSAFSETEQFK
;
A
#
# COMPACT_ATOMS: atom_id res chain seq x y z
N MET A 1 3.84 -4.74 10.31
CA MET A 1 2.72 -3.85 10.68
C MET A 1 1.43 -4.22 9.94
N LYS A 2 0.42 -4.78 10.61
CA LYS A 2 -0.90 -5.08 10.02
C LYS A 2 -1.89 -3.97 10.31
N VAL A 3 -2.65 -3.52 9.31
CA VAL A 3 -3.56 -2.36 9.42
C VAL A 3 -5.00 -2.77 9.13
N LYS A 4 -5.93 -2.50 10.05
CA LYS A 4 -7.37 -2.57 9.80
C LYS A 4 -7.88 -1.22 9.31
N LEU A 5 -8.53 -1.20 8.16
CA LEU A 5 -9.19 -0.03 7.59
C LEU A 5 -10.70 -0.18 7.59
N PHE A 6 -11.40 0.89 7.97
CA PHE A 6 -12.81 1.08 7.65
C PHE A 6 -12.88 2.08 6.51
N VAL A 7 -13.43 1.64 5.37
CA VAL A 7 -13.57 2.48 4.18
C VAL A 7 -15.03 2.68 3.82
N GLU A 8 -15.34 3.87 3.31
CA GLU A 8 -16.62 4.20 2.70
C GLU A 8 -16.40 4.52 1.23
N PRO A 9 -16.47 3.53 0.32
CA PRO A 9 -16.43 3.78 -1.12
C PRO A 9 -17.65 4.61 -1.51
N ARG A 10 -17.48 5.60 -2.39
CA ARG A 10 -18.63 6.35 -2.93
C ARG A 10 -19.67 5.40 -3.52
N GLU A 11 -20.94 5.68 -3.23
CA GLU A 11 -22.12 4.98 -3.75
C GLU A 11 -22.21 3.49 -3.38
N LYS A 12 -21.49 3.02 -2.36
CA LYS A 12 -21.57 1.65 -1.85
C LYS A 12 -21.62 1.59 -0.32
N ALA A 13 -21.95 0.40 0.20
CA ALA A 13 -21.90 0.12 1.62
C ALA A 13 -20.46 0.23 2.18
N ARG A 14 -20.38 0.53 3.48
CA ARG A 14 -19.12 0.55 4.23
C ARG A 14 -18.49 -0.84 4.25
N GLU A 15 -17.16 -0.88 4.25
CA GLU A 15 -16.39 -2.12 4.24
C GLU A 15 -15.21 -2.04 5.20
N ASP A 16 -15.01 -3.12 5.96
CA ASP A 16 -13.84 -3.34 6.78
C ASP A 16 -12.83 -4.15 5.98
N VAL A 17 -11.65 -3.59 5.71
CA VAL A 17 -10.59 -4.26 4.96
C VAL A 17 -9.37 -4.38 5.85
N LEU A 18 -8.82 -5.58 5.95
CA LEU A 18 -7.54 -5.82 6.61
C LEU A 18 -6.41 -5.77 5.57
N LEU A 19 -5.38 -4.97 5.83
CA LEU A 19 -4.19 -4.85 5.01
C LEU A 19 -2.97 -5.41 5.74
N GLU A 20 -2.09 -6.02 4.96
CA GLU A 20 -0.81 -6.57 5.40
C GLU A 20 0.33 -5.56 5.19
N SER A 21 1.35 -5.63 6.06
CA SER A 21 2.52 -4.75 6.02
C SER A 21 3.29 -4.86 4.72
N THR A 22 3.64 -3.75 4.10
CA THR A 22 4.65 -3.72 3.04
C THR A 22 5.95 -3.07 3.50
N VAL A 23 5.99 -2.58 4.74
CA VAL A 23 7.17 -1.95 5.34
C VAL A 23 8.20 -3.03 5.66
N PRO A 24 9.38 -3.00 5.03
CA PRO A 24 10.41 -4.02 5.21
C PRO A 24 11.20 -3.81 6.50
N LEU A 25 11.72 -4.92 7.04
CA LEU A 25 12.54 -4.97 8.25
C LEU A 25 14.00 -5.38 7.96
N ASP A 26 14.40 -5.36 6.69
CA ASP A 26 15.77 -5.60 6.25
C ASP A 26 16.15 -4.66 5.09
N MET A 27 17.44 -4.39 4.97
CA MET A 27 17.96 -3.40 4.02
C MET A 27 17.80 -3.81 2.55
N LYS A 28 17.75 -5.10 2.25
CA LYS A 28 17.59 -5.58 0.86
C LYS A 28 16.17 -5.28 0.39
N LEU A 29 15.16 -5.62 1.20
CA LEU A 29 13.77 -5.30 0.91
C LEU A 29 13.50 -3.80 1.00
N PHE A 30 14.16 -3.07 1.91
CA PHE A 30 14.07 -1.61 1.97
C PHE A 30 14.49 -0.95 0.65
N LYS A 31 15.64 -1.33 0.09
CA LYS A 31 16.11 -0.80 -1.20
C LYS A 31 15.17 -1.15 -2.36
N GLN A 32 14.45 -2.28 -2.28
CA GLN A 32 13.43 -2.62 -3.28
C GLN A 32 12.18 -1.77 -3.10
N TRP A 33 11.72 -1.62 -1.86
CA TRP A 33 10.57 -0.80 -1.51
C TRP A 33 10.78 0.68 -1.87
N GLN A 34 11.97 1.22 -1.64
CA GLN A 34 12.32 2.61 -1.98
C GLN A 34 12.09 2.94 -3.47
N LYS A 35 12.19 1.96 -4.37
CA LYS A 35 11.95 2.15 -5.81
C LYS A 35 10.51 2.53 -6.14
N THR A 36 9.57 2.35 -5.20
CA THR A 36 8.17 2.72 -5.38
C THR A 36 7.85 4.10 -4.83
N TRP A 37 8.83 4.76 -4.20
CA TRP A 37 8.60 6.01 -3.50
C TRP A 37 8.47 7.14 -4.50
N ILE A 38 7.54 8.03 -4.24
CA ILE A 38 7.36 9.24 -5.02
C ILE A 38 7.54 10.46 -4.14
N SER A 39 8.18 11.50 -4.67
CA SER A 39 8.30 12.75 -3.95
C SER A 39 6.92 13.43 -3.82
N ASN A 40 6.77 14.29 -2.81
CA ASN A 40 5.55 15.07 -2.65
C ASN A 40 5.27 16.00 -3.86
N LYS A 41 6.32 16.43 -4.57
CA LYS A 41 6.20 17.23 -5.80
C LYS A 41 5.58 16.41 -6.93
N GLU A 42 6.07 15.20 -7.15
CA GLU A 42 5.54 14.29 -8.16
C GLU A 42 4.11 13.87 -7.83
N PHE A 43 3.83 13.55 -6.56
CA PHE A 43 2.48 13.24 -6.11
C PHE A 43 1.48 14.36 -6.42
N LYS A 44 1.85 15.62 -6.13
CA LYS A 44 1.00 16.78 -6.43
C LYS A 44 0.79 17.00 -7.93
N LYS A 45 1.81 16.75 -8.76
CA LYS A 45 1.70 16.84 -10.22
C LYS A 45 0.75 15.76 -10.73
N TRP A 46 0.96 14.53 -10.29
CA TRP A 46 0.15 13.39 -10.67
C TRP A 46 -1.33 13.54 -10.28
N MET A 47 -1.63 14.09 -9.09
CA MET A 47 -3.01 14.41 -8.68
C MET A 47 -3.71 15.43 -9.60
N LYS A 48 -2.95 16.28 -10.30
CA LYS A 48 -3.48 17.31 -11.21
C LYS A 48 -3.67 16.77 -12.64
N ASP A 49 -2.85 15.84 -13.09
CA ASP A 49 -2.75 15.43 -14.50
C ASP A 49 -3.91 14.52 -15.00
N LYS A 50 -5.04 14.47 -14.28
CA LYS A 50 -6.16 13.53 -14.46
C LYS A 50 -5.74 12.06 -14.38
N TRP A 51 -6.55 11.28 -13.68
CA TRP A 51 -6.28 9.87 -13.49
C TRP A 51 -6.42 9.09 -14.79
N PRO A 52 -5.44 8.27 -15.17
CA PRO A 52 -5.61 7.38 -16.31
C PRO A 52 -6.49 6.21 -15.88
N THR A 53 -7.80 6.33 -16.10
CA THR A 53 -8.83 5.31 -15.81
C THR A 53 -8.61 4.00 -16.56
N ASP A 54 -7.73 4.02 -17.55
CA ASP A 54 -7.50 2.90 -18.46
C ASP A 54 -6.33 2.02 -17.97
N VAL A 55 -5.57 2.47 -16.97
CA VAL A 55 -4.30 1.85 -16.52
C VAL A 55 -4.51 0.84 -15.40
N LEU A 56 -5.40 1.14 -14.45
CA LEU A 56 -5.77 0.24 -13.34
C LEU A 56 -7.30 0.13 -13.19
N GLY A 57 -8.04 0.73 -14.12
CA GLY A 57 -9.49 0.86 -14.06
C GLY A 57 -10.01 2.13 -13.38
N GLU A 58 -11.27 2.09 -12.96
CA GLU A 58 -11.97 3.24 -12.39
C GLU A 58 -11.47 3.52 -10.96
N LEU A 59 -10.92 4.73 -10.74
CA LEU A 59 -10.65 5.24 -9.40
C LEU A 59 -11.97 5.34 -8.63
N ARG A 60 -12.21 4.42 -7.70
CA ARG A 60 -13.29 4.60 -6.72
C ARG A 60 -12.78 5.42 -5.57
N GLN A 61 -13.05 6.72 -5.65
CA GLN A 61 -12.88 7.60 -4.50
C GLN A 61 -13.74 7.07 -3.35
N GLY A 62 -13.09 6.83 -2.21
CA GLY A 62 -13.72 6.48 -0.96
C GLY A 62 -13.01 7.21 0.17
N LYS A 63 -13.66 7.32 1.32
CA LYS A 63 -13.02 7.89 2.50
C LYS A 63 -12.54 6.76 3.40
N ILE A 64 -11.27 6.81 3.81
CA ILE A 64 -10.83 6.04 4.98
C ILE A 64 -11.44 6.72 6.20
N LEU A 65 -12.38 6.06 6.85
CA LEU A 65 -13.04 6.58 8.05
C LEU A 65 -12.14 6.39 9.27
N THR A 66 -11.53 5.23 9.38
CA THR A 66 -10.59 4.90 10.46
C THR A 66 -9.53 3.93 9.98
N SER A 67 -8.30 4.11 10.46
CA SER A 67 -7.19 3.17 10.30
C SER A 67 -6.60 2.85 11.66
N ALA A 68 -6.49 1.58 12.01
CA ALA A 68 -5.91 1.11 13.27
C ALA A 68 -4.91 -0.03 13.01
N LEU A 69 -3.87 -0.12 13.83
CA LEU A 69 -3.02 -1.30 13.85
C LEU A 69 -3.77 -2.47 14.50
N ARG A 70 -3.50 -3.68 14.03
CA ARG A 70 -4.16 -4.89 14.52
C ARG A 70 -3.54 -5.43 15.81
N ASP A 71 -2.25 -5.23 16.05
CA ASP A 71 -1.54 -5.88 17.14
C ASP A 71 -1.78 -5.16 18.48
N PRO A 72 -2.25 -5.87 19.53
CA PRO A 72 -2.75 -5.28 20.78
C PRO A 72 -1.67 -4.74 21.75
N GLY A 73 -0.45 -4.47 21.28
CA GLY A 73 0.68 -4.00 22.10
C GLY A 73 1.27 -2.65 21.67
N GLU A 74 0.90 -2.13 20.51
CA GLU A 74 1.43 -0.86 19.97
C GLU A 74 0.27 -0.05 19.40
N ASP A 75 -0.34 0.79 20.23
CA ASP A 75 -1.33 1.79 19.82
C ASP A 75 -0.63 2.92 19.02
N MET A 76 -0.08 2.59 17.86
CA MET A 76 0.29 3.58 16.87
C MET A 76 -0.94 3.85 16.00
N SER A 77 -1.75 4.82 16.38
CA SER A 77 -2.63 5.48 15.42
C SER A 77 -1.75 5.93 14.24
N LEU A 78 -2.02 5.49 13.00
CA LEU A 78 -1.29 6.00 11.84
C LEU A 78 -1.52 7.52 11.78
N LYS A 79 -0.49 8.29 12.10
CA LYS A 79 -0.52 9.76 12.06
C LYS A 79 0.01 10.22 10.70
N GLY A 80 -0.61 11.25 10.14
CA GLY A 80 -0.17 11.86 8.88
C GLY A 80 -1.14 11.67 7.74
N SER A 81 -0.72 12.13 6.55
CA SER A 81 -1.54 12.03 5.33
C SER A 81 -1.50 10.59 4.82
N LEU A 82 -2.67 9.98 4.69
CA LEU A 82 -2.87 8.63 4.19
C LEU A 82 -3.84 8.67 3.02
N PHE A 83 -3.63 7.80 2.04
CA PHE A 83 -4.66 7.48 1.06
C PHE A 83 -4.61 6.00 0.70
N ALA A 84 -5.78 5.42 0.47
CA ALA A 84 -5.90 4.04 -0.02
C ALA A 84 -6.49 4.09 -1.43
N TYR A 85 -5.98 3.24 -2.30
CA TYR A 85 -6.54 3.03 -3.63
C TYR A 85 -7.17 1.65 -3.73
N ARG A 86 -8.44 1.62 -4.16
CA ARG A 86 -9.10 0.42 -4.65
C ARG A 86 -9.38 0.63 -6.14
N SER A 87 -8.76 -0.21 -6.95
CA SER A 87 -8.88 -0.18 -8.39
C SER A 87 -9.65 -1.41 -8.89
N PHE A 88 -10.16 -1.38 -10.13
CA PHE A 88 -10.93 -2.49 -10.70
C PHE A 88 -10.68 -2.60 -12.21
N VAL A 89 -10.20 -3.73 -12.72
CA VAL A 89 -10.03 -3.93 -14.16
C VAL A 89 -11.33 -4.45 -14.78
N ALA A 90 -11.76 -3.89 -15.90
CA ALA A 90 -12.83 -4.49 -16.69
C ALA A 90 -12.28 -5.72 -17.43
N ALA A 91 -12.82 -6.90 -17.14
CA ALA A 91 -12.55 -8.10 -17.91
C ALA A 91 -13.09 -7.96 -19.34
N SER A 92 -12.57 -8.77 -20.28
CA SER A 92 -13.08 -8.85 -21.65
C SER A 92 -14.56 -9.24 -21.74
N THR A 93 -15.11 -9.81 -20.67
CA THR A 93 -16.54 -10.16 -20.51
C THR A 93 -17.41 -8.99 -20.02
N GLY A 94 -16.82 -7.83 -19.71
CA GLY A 94 -17.51 -6.68 -19.10
C GLY A 94 -17.61 -6.74 -17.57
N ALA A 95 -17.18 -7.83 -16.93
CA ALA A 95 -17.15 -7.95 -15.47
C ALA A 95 -16.06 -7.05 -14.86
N LYS A 96 -16.35 -6.37 -13.74
CA LYS A 96 -15.35 -5.58 -13.00
C LYS A 96 -14.59 -6.47 -12.02
N ILE A 97 -13.32 -6.76 -12.30
CA ILE A 97 -12.39 -7.48 -11.42
C ILE A 97 -11.83 -6.50 -10.40
N LYS A 98 -12.00 -6.78 -9.10
CA LYS A 98 -11.43 -5.93 -8.04
C LYS A 98 -9.91 -6.11 -7.96
N LEU A 99 -9.17 -5.04 -7.70
CA LEU A 99 -7.73 -5.10 -7.44
C LEU A 99 -7.44 -4.99 -5.94
N PRO A 100 -6.24 -5.45 -5.50
CA PRO A 100 -5.73 -5.24 -4.15
C PRO A 100 -5.86 -3.77 -3.72
N MET A 101 -6.35 -3.55 -2.50
CA MET A 101 -6.31 -2.22 -1.89
C MET A 101 -4.89 -1.93 -1.41
N VAL A 102 -4.28 -0.84 -1.84
CA VAL A 102 -2.96 -0.42 -1.37
C VAL A 102 -3.08 0.88 -0.60
N LEU A 103 -2.56 0.91 0.63
CA LEU A 103 -2.47 2.08 1.48
C LEU A 103 -1.11 2.74 1.32
N PHE A 104 -1.11 4.01 0.96
CA PHE A 104 0.08 4.84 0.88
C PHE A 104 0.07 5.87 1.99
N ALA A 105 1.27 6.20 2.45
CA ALA A 105 1.50 7.17 3.51
C ALA A 105 2.73 8.01 3.21
N GLN A 106 2.74 9.22 3.78
CA GLN A 106 3.97 9.98 3.94
C GLN A 106 4.87 9.28 4.96
N ILE A 107 6.02 8.75 4.52
CA ILE A 107 6.78 7.79 5.32
C ILE A 107 7.37 8.44 6.55
N LYS A 108 8.11 9.54 6.45
CA LYS A 108 8.76 10.17 7.62
C LYS A 108 7.75 10.58 8.70
N LYS A 109 6.56 11.05 8.32
CA LYS A 109 5.51 11.43 9.27
C LYS A 109 4.75 10.26 9.90
N THR A 110 4.73 9.11 9.21
CA THR A 110 3.95 7.94 9.64
C THR A 110 4.84 6.90 10.33
N ILE A 111 6.03 6.68 9.77
CA ILE A 111 7.05 5.69 10.15
C ILE A 111 8.40 6.40 10.11
N GLY A 112 8.77 7.00 11.24
CA GLY A 112 10.01 7.76 11.40
C GLY A 112 11.28 6.90 11.31
N LEU A 113 12.44 7.55 11.33
CA LEU A 113 13.74 6.87 11.35
C LEU A 113 13.87 5.95 12.57
N GLU A 114 13.33 6.40 13.71
CA GLU A 114 13.38 5.69 14.99
C GLU A 114 12.75 4.29 14.90
N TYR A 115 11.67 4.16 14.11
CA TYR A 115 11.06 2.86 13.86
C TYR A 115 12.06 1.91 13.20
N PHE A 116 12.73 2.36 12.13
CA PHE A 116 13.70 1.54 11.42
C PHE A 116 14.93 1.22 12.27
N GLN A 117 15.41 2.16 13.10
CA GLN A 117 16.52 1.89 14.03
C GLN A 117 16.15 0.87 15.11
N SER A 118 14.90 0.89 15.58
CA SER A 118 14.42 -0.05 16.60
C SER A 118 14.10 -1.44 16.04
N THR A 119 13.82 -1.56 14.75
CA THR A 119 13.36 -2.81 14.12
C THR A 119 14.38 -3.44 13.18
N MET A 120 15.33 -2.66 12.65
CA MET A 120 16.42 -3.11 11.80
C MET A 120 17.73 -2.89 12.57
N ASN A 121 18.59 -3.92 12.66
CA ASN A 121 19.96 -3.73 13.15
C ASN A 121 20.78 -2.99 12.08
N LEU A 122 20.68 -1.66 12.05
CA LEU A 122 21.35 -0.80 11.09
C LEU A 122 22.77 -0.45 11.56
N ASP A 123 23.73 -0.45 10.63
CA ASP A 123 25.02 0.21 10.82
C ASP A 123 24.94 1.71 10.49
N ALA A 124 25.99 2.47 10.81
CA ALA A 124 26.01 3.93 10.60
C ALA A 124 25.81 4.36 9.12
N GLU A 125 26.27 3.56 8.16
CA GLU A 125 26.09 3.84 6.73
C GLU A 125 24.63 3.62 6.32
N GLN A 126 24.03 2.52 6.79
CA GLN A 126 22.63 2.19 6.56
C GLN A 126 21.69 3.19 7.23
N GLU A 127 21.99 3.63 8.45
CA GLU A 127 21.23 4.69 9.12
C GLU A 127 21.24 5.99 8.32
N SER A 128 22.42 6.41 7.85
CA SER A 128 22.53 7.62 7.00
C SER A 128 21.72 7.45 5.72
N PHE A 129 21.78 6.28 5.09
CA PHE A 129 21.00 5.97 3.90
C PHE A 129 19.49 6.05 4.13
N VAL A 130 18.98 5.43 5.20
CA VAL A 130 17.55 5.47 5.55
C VAL A 130 17.13 6.91 5.87
N LYS A 131 17.93 7.64 6.63
CA LYS A 131 17.69 9.05 6.96
C LYS A 131 17.59 9.93 5.72
N ASP A 132 18.52 9.76 4.78
CA ASP A 132 18.52 10.51 3.52
C ASP A 132 17.33 10.15 2.64
N ALA A 133 16.97 8.87 2.56
CA ALA A 133 15.78 8.43 1.83
C ALA A 133 14.50 9.10 2.38
N LEU A 134 14.40 9.24 3.71
CA LEU A 134 13.22 9.82 4.37
C LEU A 134 13.17 11.36 4.33
N LYS A 135 14.24 12.04 3.91
CA LYS A 135 14.44 13.49 4.08
C LYS A 135 13.24 14.33 3.61
N ASP A 136 12.69 14.00 2.43
CA ASP A 136 11.62 14.75 1.77
C ASP A 136 10.21 14.24 2.08
N ASP A 137 10.07 13.34 3.07
CA ASP A 137 8.81 12.73 3.49
C ASP A 137 8.00 12.17 2.29
N PRO A 138 8.60 11.23 1.54
CA PRO A 138 8.02 10.70 0.30
C PRO A 138 6.76 9.88 0.60
N TRP A 139 5.96 9.69 -0.45
CA TRP A 139 4.84 8.77 -0.41
C TRP A 139 5.30 7.37 -0.79
N ALA A 140 4.95 6.38 0.03
CA ALA A 140 5.20 4.98 -0.31
C ALA A 140 4.04 4.09 0.16
N PRO A 141 3.88 2.89 -0.46
CA PRO A 141 2.90 1.92 -0.01
C PRO A 141 3.37 1.34 1.32
N ILE A 142 2.55 1.46 2.38
CA ILE A 142 2.85 0.92 3.71
C ILE A 142 2.05 -0.33 4.03
N SER A 143 0.95 -0.57 3.32
CA SER A 143 0.17 -1.79 3.48
C SER A 143 -0.61 -2.14 2.21
N VAL A 144 -0.93 -3.43 2.04
CA VAL A 144 -1.72 -3.94 0.91
C VAL A 144 -2.68 -5.05 1.35
N TRP A 145 -3.87 -5.08 0.76
CA TRP A 145 -4.83 -6.16 0.94
C TRP A 145 -4.40 -7.36 0.10
N HIS A 146 -4.26 -8.53 0.73
CA HIS A 146 -3.92 -9.76 0.03
C HIS A 146 -5.15 -10.70 -0.08
N PRO A 147 -5.47 -11.18 -1.29
CA PRO A 147 -6.69 -11.94 -1.55
C PRO A 147 -6.69 -13.40 -1.12
N GLN A 148 -5.52 -14.00 -0.88
CA GLN A 148 -5.50 -15.41 -0.50
C GLN A 148 -6.02 -15.59 0.93
N PRO A 149 -6.90 -16.58 1.17
CA PRO A 149 -7.11 -17.11 2.50
C PRO A 149 -5.82 -17.81 2.90
N VAL A 150 -4.83 -17.03 3.33
CA VAL A 150 -3.73 -17.56 4.10
C VAL A 150 -4.41 -18.03 5.37
N ASP A 151 -4.43 -19.35 5.54
CA ASP A 151 -4.96 -20.03 6.70
C ASP A 151 -4.66 -19.16 7.92
N ARG A 152 -5.70 -18.70 8.65
CA ARG A 152 -5.68 -17.56 9.61
C ARG A 152 -4.61 -17.67 10.72
N ARG A 153 -3.84 -18.75 10.72
CA ARG A 153 -2.75 -19.13 11.61
C ARG A 153 -1.35 -18.69 11.15
N HIS A 154 -1.13 -18.33 9.88
CA HIS A 154 0.20 -17.90 9.43
C HIS A 154 0.28 -16.37 9.27
N GLU A 155 1.26 -15.76 9.93
CA GLU A 155 1.62 -14.38 9.71
C GLU A 155 2.14 -14.22 8.28
N ILE A 156 1.44 -13.43 7.46
CA ILE A 156 1.89 -13.11 6.10
C ILE A 156 3.17 -12.28 6.20
N ALA A 157 4.24 -12.74 5.54
CA ALA A 157 5.52 -12.06 5.56
C ALA A 157 5.55 -10.90 4.55
N VAL A 158 6.35 -9.88 4.84
CA VAL A 158 6.51 -8.72 3.93
C VAL A 158 6.97 -9.15 2.53
N SER A 159 7.81 -10.19 2.43
CA SER A 159 8.27 -10.76 1.15
C SER A 159 7.14 -11.24 0.25
N ASP A 160 6.00 -11.62 0.83
CA ASP A 160 4.88 -12.22 0.09
C ASP A 160 4.02 -11.12 -0.56
N VAL A 161 3.93 -9.96 0.09
CA VAL A 161 3.01 -8.88 -0.30
C VAL A 161 3.70 -7.66 -0.92
N LEU A 162 4.97 -7.43 -0.60
CA LEU A 162 5.75 -6.31 -1.15
C LEU A 162 5.82 -6.33 -2.69
N PRO A 163 6.03 -7.47 -3.38
CA PRO A 163 6.02 -7.50 -4.84
C PRO A 163 4.72 -6.99 -5.46
N HIS A 164 3.58 -7.24 -4.83
CA HIS A 164 2.27 -6.76 -5.29
C HIS A 164 2.16 -5.24 -5.15
N ALA A 165 2.58 -4.71 -4.00
CA ALA A 165 2.60 -3.27 -3.75
C ALA A 165 3.56 -2.53 -4.70
N ILE A 166 4.72 -3.11 -5.01
CA ILE A 166 5.67 -2.56 -5.99
C ILE A 166 5.05 -2.48 -7.37
N LYS A 167 4.49 -3.59 -7.87
CA LYS A 167 3.82 -3.61 -9.18
C LYS A 167 2.72 -2.56 -9.26
N TYR A 168 1.89 -2.49 -8.22
CA TYR A 168 0.79 -1.52 -8.15
C TYR A 168 1.29 -0.07 -8.18
N ALA A 169 2.29 0.28 -7.36
CA ALA A 169 2.84 1.63 -7.31
C ALA A 169 3.47 2.06 -8.66
N LYS A 170 4.19 1.15 -9.33
CA LYS A 170 4.75 1.42 -10.66
C LYS A 170 3.67 1.63 -11.72
N ALA A 171 2.65 0.79 -11.75
CA ALA A 171 1.53 0.96 -12.68
C ALA A 171 0.83 2.32 -12.44
N LEU A 172 0.71 2.71 -11.17
CA LEU A 172 0.03 3.92 -10.74
C LEU A 172 0.78 5.22 -11.07
N PHE A 173 2.08 5.28 -10.74
CA PHE A 173 2.88 6.51 -10.80
C PHE A 173 3.79 6.59 -12.02
N GLU A 174 4.27 5.44 -12.52
CA GLU A 174 5.17 5.38 -13.68
C GLU A 174 4.43 5.03 -14.98
N GLN A 175 3.12 4.74 -14.91
CA GLN A 175 2.31 4.26 -16.04
C GLN A 175 2.90 3.01 -16.72
N ASN A 176 3.68 2.23 -15.97
CA ASN A 176 4.39 1.07 -16.48
C ASN A 176 3.51 -0.19 -16.44
N LEU A 177 2.70 -0.37 -17.48
CA LEU A 177 1.76 -1.49 -17.62
C LEU A 177 2.39 -2.79 -18.12
N LYS A 178 3.60 -2.74 -18.68
CA LYS A 178 4.26 -3.88 -19.35
C LYS A 178 4.72 -4.97 -18.38
N GLU A 179 4.75 -4.70 -17.07
CA GLU A 179 4.99 -5.72 -16.03
C GLU A 179 3.72 -6.60 -15.74
N GLY A 180 2.64 -6.36 -16.48
CA GLY A 180 1.27 -6.78 -16.17
C GLY A 180 0.83 -8.19 -16.58
N ASN A 181 1.38 -9.22 -15.95
CA ASN A 181 0.59 -10.44 -15.70
C ASN A 181 -0.33 -10.19 -14.50
N TRP A 182 -1.29 -9.26 -14.65
CA TRP A 182 -2.25 -8.95 -13.60
C TRP A 182 -3.23 -10.13 -13.47
N SER A 183 -2.98 -11.01 -12.50
CA SER A 183 -3.85 -12.15 -12.25
C SER A 183 -5.26 -11.66 -11.93
N ALA A 184 -6.27 -12.20 -12.62
CA ALA A 184 -7.66 -11.95 -12.28
C ALA A 184 -7.92 -12.40 -10.83
N PHE A 185 -8.41 -11.49 -10.00
CA PHE A 185 -8.76 -11.77 -8.61
C PHE A 185 -10.25 -12.08 -8.50
N SER A 186 -10.59 -13.24 -7.92
CA SER A 186 -11.95 -13.53 -7.46
C SER A 186 -12.02 -13.35 -5.96
N GLU A 187 -12.82 -12.36 -5.54
CA GLU A 187 -13.21 -12.20 -4.14
C GLU A 187 -14.03 -13.43 -3.77
N THR A 188 -13.52 -14.25 -2.85
CA THR A 188 -14.40 -15.21 -2.19
C THR A 188 -15.26 -14.40 -1.25
N GLU A 189 -16.39 -13.91 -1.75
CA GLU A 189 -17.49 -13.43 -0.92
C GLU A 189 -17.80 -14.54 0.08
N GLN A 190 -17.38 -14.38 1.33
CA GLN A 190 -18.00 -15.11 2.43
C GLN A 190 -19.40 -14.51 2.57
N PHE A 191 -20.35 -15.06 1.82
CA PHE A 191 -21.74 -15.03 2.24
C PHE A 191 -21.78 -15.63 3.65
N LYS A 192 -22.17 -14.82 4.62
CA LYS A 192 -22.66 -15.32 5.91
C LYS A 192 -23.97 -16.06 5.68
#